data_AF-A0A8F2AYD4-F1
#
_entry.id   AF-A0A8F2AYD4-F1
#
_cell.length_a   1.000
_cell.length_b   1.000
_cell.length_c   1.000
_cell.angle_alpha   90.00
_cell.angle_beta   90.00
_cell.angle_gamma   90.00
#
_symmetry.space_group_name_H-M   'P 1'
#
loop_
_entity.id
_entity.type
_entity.pdbx_description
1 polymer ?
#
loop_
_entity_poly.entity_id
_entity_poly.type
_entity_poly.pdbx_seq_one_letter_code
_entity_poly.pdbx_strand_id
1 'polypeptide(L)'
;MLYGEKAITEAELEIWENPNPEKDYEISISFNEFTCLCPRSGYPDFATINIVYVPDKFIVELKSLKLYLNSFRNMAISHEKSSNLIFDTIKEKLAPRYLQVIGDFNPRGNVKTIIKVETSTVTSST
;
A
#
# COMPACT_ATOMS: atom_id res chain seq x y z
N MET A 1 -26.02 -0.52 6.84
CA MET A 1 -24.66 -0.63 6.28
C MET A 1 -24.58 -1.94 5.50
N LEU A 2 -24.12 -1.89 4.26
CA LEU A 2 -23.91 -3.08 3.41
C LEU A 2 -22.71 -3.88 3.93
N TYR A 3 -22.64 -5.18 3.61
CA TYR A 3 -21.59 -6.05 4.16
C TYR A 3 -20.16 -5.57 3.84
N GLY A 4 -19.94 -5.01 2.64
CA GLY A 4 -18.63 -4.50 2.21
C GLY A 4 -18.22 -3.23 2.96
N GLU A 5 -19.15 -2.32 3.23
CA GLU A 5 -18.90 -1.10 4.01
C GLU A 5 -18.45 -1.43 5.43
N LYS A 6 -19.10 -2.43 6.05
CA LYS A 6 -18.73 -2.93 7.37
C LYS A 6 -17.32 -3.53 7.36
N ALA A 7 -17.04 -4.41 6.40
CA ALA A 7 -15.74 -5.07 6.27
C ALA A 7 -14.58 -4.08 6.02
N ILE A 8 -14.83 -2.98 5.31
CA ILE A 8 -13.83 -1.93 5.09
C ILE A 8 -13.60 -1.11 6.36
N THR A 9 -14.66 -0.81 7.11
CA THR A 9 -14.58 -0.02 8.36
C THR A 9 -13.82 -0.79 9.45
N GLU A 10 -14.01 -2.10 9.51
CA GLU A 10 -13.35 -3.01 10.44
C GLU A 10 -12.02 -3.56 9.90
N ALA A 11 -11.51 -3.02 8.79
CA ALA A 11 -10.34 -3.56 8.13
C ALA A 11 -9.07 -3.35 8.96
N GLU A 12 -8.43 -4.45 9.32
CA GLU A 12 -7.08 -4.47 9.87
C GLU A 12 -6.18 -5.32 8.96
N LEU A 13 -4.91 -4.93 8.82
CA LEU A 13 -3.96 -5.69 8.02
C LEU A 13 -3.53 -6.95 8.78
N GLU A 14 -3.85 -8.12 8.22
CA GLU A 14 -3.49 -9.42 8.76
C GLU A 14 -2.19 -9.94 8.14
N ILE A 15 -1.41 -10.66 8.94
CA ILE A 15 -0.11 -11.23 8.54
C ILE A 15 -0.10 -12.75 8.79
N TRP A 16 0.53 -13.49 7.89
CA TRP A 16 0.73 -14.94 7.98
C TRP A 16 2.22 -15.27 8.01
N GLU A 17 2.57 -16.44 8.54
CA GLU A 17 3.97 -16.91 8.51
C GLU A 17 4.46 -17.10 7.07
N ASN A 18 5.69 -16.67 6.81
CA ASN A 18 6.39 -16.96 5.57
C ASN A 18 6.67 -18.49 5.50
N PRO A 19 6.17 -19.22 4.48
CA PRO A 19 6.41 -20.66 4.35
C PRO A 19 7.84 -21.02 3.94
N ASN A 20 8.63 -20.07 3.44
CA ASN A 20 10.01 -20.27 2.99
C ASN A 20 10.95 -19.15 3.49
N PRO A 21 11.14 -18.98 4.83
CA PRO A 21 11.91 -17.87 5.40
C PRO A 21 13.41 -17.93 5.07
N GLU A 22 13.91 -19.11 4.69
CA GLU A 22 15.31 -19.36 4.32
C GLU A 22 15.68 -18.86 2.92
N LYS A 23 14.71 -18.44 2.09
CA LYS A 23 14.94 -17.99 0.71
C LYS A 23 14.51 -16.56 0.54
N ASP A 24 15.32 -15.78 -0.15
CA ASP A 24 14.87 -14.51 -0.71
C ASP A 24 14.01 -14.79 -1.94
N TYR A 25 12.78 -14.31 -1.91
CA TYR A 25 11.88 -14.30 -3.06
C TYR A 25 11.06 -13.01 -3.06
N GLU A 26 10.67 -12.56 -4.26
CA GLU A 26 9.90 -11.34 -4.41
C GLU A 26 8.40 -11.66 -4.48
N ILE A 27 7.60 -10.87 -3.77
CA ILE A 27 6.15 -10.83 -3.91
C ILE A 27 5.80 -9.48 -4.54
N SER A 28 5.17 -9.53 -5.71
CA SER A 28 4.67 -8.35 -6.44
C SER A 28 3.15 -8.36 -6.49
N ILE A 29 2.53 -7.33 -5.94
CA ILE A 29 1.08 -7.17 -5.81
C ILE A 29 0.67 -5.89 -6.51
N SER A 30 -0.38 -5.96 -7.32
CA SER A 30 -1.00 -4.79 -7.96
C SER A 30 -2.47 -4.69 -7.57
N PHE A 31 -2.88 -3.49 -7.14
CA PHE A 31 -4.27 -3.17 -6.80
C PHE A 31 -4.73 -1.96 -7.61
N ASN A 32 -5.57 -2.19 -8.60
CA ASN A 32 -5.99 -1.20 -9.60
C ASN A 32 -7.22 -0.38 -9.20
N GLU A 33 -7.80 -0.63 -8.02
CA GLU A 33 -9.06 -0.02 -7.57
C GLU A 33 -8.85 0.96 -6.43
N PHE A 34 -7.63 1.46 -6.22
CA PHE A 34 -7.36 2.42 -5.15
C PHE A 34 -8.01 3.75 -5.45
N THR A 35 -8.66 4.31 -4.43
CA THR A 35 -9.24 5.65 -4.48
C THR A 35 -9.21 6.31 -3.11
N CYS A 36 -9.09 7.63 -3.10
CA CYS A 36 -9.18 8.47 -1.92
C CYS A 36 -9.77 9.84 -2.29
N LEU A 37 -10.01 10.69 -1.29
CA LEU A 37 -10.53 12.03 -1.52
C LEU A 37 -9.41 13.07 -1.47
N CYS A 38 -9.41 14.01 -2.41
CA CYS A 38 -8.52 15.14 -2.37
C CYS A 38 -8.79 16.01 -1.12
N PRO A 39 -7.78 16.32 -0.29
CA PRO A 39 -7.96 17.11 0.94
C PRO A 39 -8.53 18.51 0.72
N ARG A 40 -8.33 19.08 -0.47
CA ARG A 40 -8.77 20.45 -0.77
C ARG A 40 -10.15 20.50 -1.44
N SER A 41 -10.37 19.68 -2.45
CA SER A 41 -11.59 19.77 -3.28
C SER A 41 -12.63 18.70 -2.94
N GLY A 42 -12.27 17.64 -2.20
CA GLY A 42 -13.14 16.49 -1.97
C GLY A 42 -13.41 15.63 -3.21
N TYR A 43 -12.77 15.93 -4.36
CA TYR A 43 -12.90 15.08 -5.54
C TYR A 43 -12.20 13.74 -5.32
N PRO A 44 -12.75 12.66 -5.89
CA PRO A 44 -12.09 11.37 -5.84
C PRO A 44 -10.84 11.40 -6.72
N ASP A 45 -9.73 10.93 -6.16
CA ASP A 45 -8.53 10.58 -6.88
C ASP A 45 -8.46 9.04 -7.00
N PHE A 46 -7.88 8.55 -8.09
CA PHE A 46 -7.77 7.11 -8.39
C PHE A 46 -6.33 6.75 -8.70
N ALA A 47 -5.90 5.55 -8.33
CA ALA A 47 -4.56 5.06 -8.62
C ALA A 47 -4.51 3.53 -8.77
N THR A 48 -3.43 3.07 -9.40
CA THR A 48 -2.94 1.71 -9.17
C THR A 48 -1.89 1.75 -8.05
N ILE A 49 -2.07 0.93 -7.02
CA ILE A 49 -1.06 0.71 -5.98
C ILE A 49 -0.27 -0.56 -6.33
N ASN A 50 1.03 -0.41 -6.57
CA ASN A 50 1.94 -1.54 -6.75
C ASN A 50 2.81 -1.69 -5.51
N ILE A 51 2.83 -2.89 -4.94
CA ILE A 51 3.62 -3.24 -3.75
C ILE A 51 4.57 -4.35 -4.17
N VAL A 52 5.85 -4.13 -3.98
CA VAL A 52 6.90 -5.13 -4.19
C VAL A 52 7.65 -5.31 -2.87
N TYR A 53 7.77 -6.53 -2.39
CA TYR A 53 8.50 -6.78 -1.16
C TYR A 53 9.19 -8.15 -1.15
N VAL A 54 10.28 -8.24 -0.39
CA VAL A 54 10.95 -9.49 -0.04
C VAL A 54 10.60 -9.80 1.41
N PRO A 55 9.79 -10.84 1.71
CA PRO A 55 9.38 -11.13 3.06
C PRO A 55 10.55 -11.57 3.93
N ASP A 56 10.46 -11.28 5.24
CA ASP A 56 11.27 -11.96 6.24
C ASP A 56 10.44 -13.10 6.88
N LYS A 57 9.93 -12.91 8.10
CA LYS A 57 9.13 -13.92 8.80
C LYS A 57 7.66 -13.97 8.40
N PHE A 58 7.16 -12.89 7.78
CA PHE A 58 5.73 -12.74 7.53
C PHE A 58 5.42 -12.35 6.08
N ILE A 59 4.25 -12.78 5.63
CA ILE A 59 3.62 -12.38 4.38
C ILE A 59 2.24 -11.77 4.66
N VAL A 60 1.75 -10.96 3.73
CA VAL A 60 0.46 -10.26 3.90
C VAL A 60 -0.69 -11.16 3.47
N GLU A 61 -1.80 -11.14 4.20
CA GLU A 61 -3.03 -11.79 3.77
C GLU A 61 -3.76 -10.90 2.76
N LEU A 62 -4.05 -11.42 1.55
CA LEU A 62 -4.50 -10.61 0.41
C LEU A 62 -5.88 -9.97 0.60
N LYS A 63 -6.82 -10.63 1.28
CA LYS A 63 -8.15 -10.06 1.53
C LYS A 63 -8.07 -8.87 2.48
N SER A 64 -7.27 -8.96 3.54
CA SER A 64 -7.03 -7.91 4.52
C SER A 64 -6.32 -6.72 3.88
N LEU A 65 -5.31 -6.96 3.03
CA LEU A 65 -4.66 -5.91 2.24
C LEU A 65 -5.66 -5.18 1.34
N LYS A 66 -6.51 -5.91 0.63
CA LYS A 66 -7.58 -5.33 -0.20
C LYS A 66 -8.53 -4.47 0.63
N LEU A 67 -8.97 -4.94 1.80
CA LEU A 67 -9.88 -4.19 2.67
C LEU A 67 -9.21 -2.94 3.25
N TYR A 68 -7.94 -3.06 3.67
CA TYR A 68 -7.12 -1.94 4.11
C TYR A 68 -6.98 -0.88 3.02
N LEU A 69 -6.64 -1.25 1.78
CA LEU A 69 -6.54 -0.30 0.67
C LEU A 69 -7.90 0.35 0.33
N ASN A 70 -8.99 -0.40 0.43
CA ASN A 70 -10.34 0.14 0.26
C ASN A 70 -10.77 1.12 1.36
N SER A 71 -10.16 1.07 2.55
CA SER A 71 -10.45 2.01 3.66
C SER A 71 -10.12 3.46 3.31
N PHE A 72 -9.24 3.68 2.33
CA PHE A 72 -8.86 5.00 1.85
C PHE A 72 -9.95 5.71 1.06
N ARG A 73 -10.99 4.98 0.59
CA ARG A 73 -12.01 5.49 -0.34
C ARG A 73 -12.63 6.82 0.10
N ASN A 74 -12.95 6.95 1.38
CA ASN A 74 -13.59 8.14 1.94
C ASN A 74 -12.63 9.03 2.74
N MET A 75 -11.32 8.73 2.70
CA MET A 75 -10.32 9.46 3.46
C MET A 75 -9.80 10.64 2.64
N ALA A 76 -9.82 11.83 3.25
CA ALA A 76 -9.23 13.04 2.69
C ALA A 76 -7.71 13.04 2.90
N ILE A 77 -6.94 12.62 1.89
CA ILE A 77 -5.49 12.39 1.99
C ILE A 77 -4.78 12.74 0.67
N SER A 78 -3.57 13.30 0.74
CA SER A 78 -2.78 13.61 -0.46
C SER A 78 -2.18 12.34 -1.06
N HIS A 79 -1.75 12.42 -2.32
CA HIS A 79 -1.13 11.28 -3.04
C HIS A 79 0.15 10.82 -2.34
N GLU A 80 0.96 11.78 -1.89
CA GLU A 80 2.21 11.52 -1.18
C GLU A 80 1.95 10.85 0.16
N LYS A 81 1.00 11.39 0.94
CA LYS A 81 0.71 10.87 2.29
C LYS A 81 0.08 9.49 2.24
N SER A 82 -0.79 9.21 1.26
CA SER A 82 -1.40 7.88 1.14
C SER A 82 -0.39 6.81 0.76
N SER A 83 0.49 7.06 -0.22
CA SER A 83 1.56 6.11 -0.59
C SER A 83 2.53 5.85 0.57
N ASN A 84 2.94 6.90 1.31
CA ASN A 84 3.81 6.72 2.47
C ASN A 84 3.11 5.99 3.62
N LEU A 85 1.83 6.28 3.88
CA LEU A 85 1.08 5.58 4.93
C LEU A 85 0.94 4.08 4.64
N ILE A 86 0.70 3.72 3.38
CA ILE A 86 0.65 2.32 2.94
C ILE A 86 2.01 1.65 3.18
N PHE A 87 3.10 2.31 2.78
CA PHE A 87 4.46 1.82 3.01
C PHE A 87 4.77 1.61 4.49
N ASP A 88 4.52 2.63 5.32
CA ASP A 88 4.80 2.59 6.76
C ASP A 88 4.01 1.47 7.45
N THR A 89 2.72 1.34 7.13
CA THR A 89 1.84 0.31 7.70
C THR A 89 2.33 -1.10 7.35
N ILE A 90 2.67 -1.33 6.07
CA ILE A 90 3.17 -2.63 5.60
C ILE A 90 4.53 -2.92 6.23
N LYS A 91 5.43 -1.93 6.27
CA LYS A 91 6.76 -2.06 6.87
C LYS A 91 6.68 -2.44 8.35
N GLU A 92 5.80 -1.77 9.10
CA GLU A 92 5.60 -2.02 10.53
C GLU A 92 5.03 -3.42 10.79
N LYS A 93 4.01 -3.82 10.02
CA LYS A 93 3.32 -5.09 10.23
C LYS A 93 4.13 -6.31 9.79
N LEU A 94 4.85 -6.20 8.67
CA LEU A 94 5.53 -7.35 8.05
C LEU A 94 7.02 -7.39 8.32
N ALA A 95 7.64 -6.26 8.68
CA ALA A 95 9.10 -6.11 8.79
C ALA A 95 9.88 -6.80 7.64
N PRO A 96 9.52 -6.54 6.36
CA PRO A 96 10.13 -7.23 5.23
C PRO A 96 11.60 -6.80 5.05
N ARG A 97 12.40 -7.67 4.41
CA ARG A 97 13.81 -7.39 4.09
C ARG A 97 13.95 -6.23 3.10
N TYR A 98 13.00 -6.13 2.17
CA TYR A 98 12.84 -5.02 1.24
C TYR A 98 11.36 -4.73 1.06
N LEU A 99 11.02 -3.46 0.88
CA LEU A 99 9.68 -3.00 0.53
C LEU A 99 9.79 -1.81 -0.41
N GLN A 100 8.92 -1.81 -1.42
CA GLN A 100 8.62 -0.69 -2.30
C GLN A 100 7.11 -0.57 -2.46
N VAL A 101 6.60 0.66 -2.40
CA VAL A 101 5.23 1.01 -2.73
C VAL A 101 5.25 2.09 -3.79
N ILE A 102 4.53 1.86 -4.88
CA ILE A 102 4.31 2.83 -5.95
C ILE A 102 2.81 3.14 -6.04
N GLY A 103 2.45 4.40 -5.78
CA GLY A 103 1.14 4.93 -6.12
C GLY A 103 1.16 5.58 -7.50
N ASP A 104 0.58 4.91 -8.48
CA ASP A 104 0.46 5.38 -9.85
C ASP A 104 -0.91 6.07 -10.05
N PHE A 105 -0.98 7.37 -9.76
CA PHE A 105 -2.24 8.13 -9.74
C PHE A 105 -2.70 8.52 -11.13
N ASN A 106 -4.01 8.50 -11.37
CA ASN A 106 -4.59 8.98 -12.62
C ASN A 106 -4.36 10.49 -12.80
N PRO A 107 -4.27 10.97 -14.07
CA PRO A 107 -4.00 12.39 -14.32
C PRO A 107 -5.04 13.32 -13.71
N ARG A 108 -4.58 14.41 -13.11
CA ARG A 108 -5.42 15.50 -12.61
C ARG A 108 -5.00 16.82 -13.27
N GLY A 109 -5.94 17.48 -13.95
CA GLY A 109 -5.62 18.67 -14.75
C GLY A 109 -4.57 18.38 -15.84
N ASN A 110 -4.63 17.19 -16.45
CA ASN A 110 -3.64 16.67 -17.40
C ASN A 110 -2.22 16.45 -16.84
N VAL A 111 -2.05 16.46 -15.51
CA VAL A 111 -0.76 16.16 -14.86
C VAL A 111 -0.81 14.78 -14.24
N LYS A 112 0.15 13.93 -14.60
CA LYS A 112 0.34 12.57 -14.07
C LYS A 112 1.31 12.61 -12.90
N THR A 113 0.98 11.93 -11.81
CA THR A 113 1.84 11.82 -10.63
C THR A 113 2.06 10.36 -10.28
N ILE A 114 3.33 9.99 -10.07
CA ILE A 114 3.72 8.68 -9.55
C ILE A 114 4.50 8.92 -8.28
N ILE A 115 4.02 8.37 -7.17
CA ILE A 115 4.72 8.41 -5.88
C ILE A 115 5.38 7.07 -5.67
N LYS A 116 6.71 7.07 -5.54
CA LYS A 116 7.49 5.88 -5.20
C LYS A 116 8.15 6.09 -3.83
N VAL A 117 7.97 5.13 -2.94
CA VAL A 117 8.68 5.03 -1.66
C VAL A 117 9.24 3.61 -1.53
N GLU A 118 10.49 3.49 -1.10
CA GLU A 118 11.14 2.20 -0.90
C GLU A 118 12.07 2.21 0.30
N THR A 119 12.42 1.03 0.78
CA THR A 119 13.41 0.88 1.86
C THR A 119 14.73 1.47 1.38
N SER A 120 15.28 2.42 2.13
CA SER A 120 16.57 3.02 1.81
C SER A 120 17.63 1.93 1.74
N THR A 121 18.30 1.81 0.60
CA THR A 121 19.58 1.11 0.56
C THR A 121 20.52 1.90 1.45
N VAL A 122 20.86 1.38 2.63
CA VAL A 122 22.01 1.90 3.36
C VAL A 122 23.20 1.65 2.45
N THR A 123 23.60 2.68 1.71
CA THR A 123 24.88 2.67 1.04
C THR A 123 25.87 2.73 2.17
N SER A 124 26.42 1.57 2.55
CA SER A 124 27.60 1.51 3.41
C SER A 124 28.72 2.22 2.65
N SER A 125 28.79 3.54 2.82
CA SER A 125 29.95 4.32 2.40
C SER A 125 31.13 3.73 3.14
N THR A 126 32.01 3.11 2.36
CA THR A 126 33.26 2.48 2.78
C THR A 126 34.23 3.54 3.28
#